data_AF-A0A259ILJ3-F1
#
_entry.id   AF-A0A259ILJ3-F1
#
_cell.length_a   1.000
_cell.length_b   1.000
_cell.length_c   1.000
_cell.angle_alpha   90.00
_cell.angle_beta   90.00
_cell.angle_gamma   90.00
#
_symmetry.space_group_name_H-M   'P 1'
#
loop_
_entity.id
_entity.type
_entity.pdbx_description
1 polymer ?
#
loop_
_entity_poly.entity_id
_entity_poly.type
_entity_poly.pdbx_seq_one_letter_code
_entity_poly.pdbx_strand_id
1 'polypeptide(L)'
;MKKIIRVWDLPIRLFHWLLVVGIILSFVTVKIGGNAMEWHARVGYCVLTLIIFRICWGLIGSHHARFIHFVPSPKGLLNYLSGKAKAGLGHNPLGALSVLALLFSIGLQAITGLFANDDIAFEGPFAKYISSGTVELLTSIHRQNEKILIVLIVVHLCAIFYYQKFKGENLIKPMLLGDKEIDPSEETKYLPSDLGQASKDGGLQRGLALLLLSLIAVILGYLISR
;
A
#
# COMPACT_ATOMS: atom_id res chain seq x y z
N MET A 1 18.60 -0.28 -28.20
CA MET A 1 17.13 -0.14 -28.03
C MET A 1 16.80 -0.21 -26.54
N LYS A 2 15.83 0.56 -26.04
CA LYS A 2 15.42 0.49 -24.64
C LYS A 2 14.78 -0.87 -24.34
N LYS A 3 15.12 -1.47 -23.20
CA LYS A 3 14.53 -2.71 -22.72
C LYS A 3 13.26 -2.39 -21.93
N ILE A 4 12.16 -3.07 -22.25
CA ILE A 4 10.87 -2.88 -21.56
C ILE A 4 10.63 -4.09 -20.66
N ILE A 5 10.43 -3.85 -19.36
CA ILE A 5 10.18 -4.91 -18.39
C ILE A 5 8.88 -4.60 -17.65
N ARG A 6 7.98 -5.58 -17.59
CA ARG A 6 6.79 -5.52 -16.73
C ARG A 6 7.20 -5.58 -15.27
N VAL A 7 7.12 -4.45 -14.58
CA VAL A 7 7.46 -4.36 -13.16
C VAL A 7 6.21 -4.58 -12.32
N TRP A 8 5.14 -3.82 -12.60
CA TRP A 8 3.90 -3.87 -11.81
C TRP A 8 2.80 -4.59 -12.57
N ASP A 9 2.34 -5.70 -11.99
CA ASP A 9 1.12 -6.37 -12.44
C ASP A 9 -0.12 -5.47 -12.26
N LEU A 10 -1.17 -5.75 -13.03
CA LEU A 10 -2.41 -4.98 -12.95
C LEU A 10 -3.01 -4.97 -11.52
N PRO A 11 -3.06 -6.09 -10.77
CA PRO A 11 -3.58 -6.10 -9.40
C PRO A 11 -2.90 -5.10 -8.46
N ILE A 12 -1.57 -4.95 -8.50
CA ILE A 12 -0.86 -3.97 -7.67
C ILE A 12 -1.21 -2.54 -8.07
N ARG A 13 -1.30 -2.25 -9.37
CA ARG A 13 -1.64 -0.91 -9.83
C ARG A 13 -3.05 -0.52 -9.39
N LEU A 14 -4.01 -1.44 -9.58
CA LEU A 14 -5.39 -1.21 -9.12
C LEU A 14 -5.45 -1.05 -7.60
N PHE A 15 -4.80 -1.93 -6.83
CA PHE A 15 -4.70 -1.80 -5.38
C PHE A 15 -4.21 -0.40 -4.99
N HIS A 16 -3.10 0.06 -5.58
CA HIS A 16 -2.51 1.34 -5.22
C HIS A 16 -3.43 2.52 -5.52
N TRP A 17 -3.97 2.60 -6.73
CA TRP A 17 -4.81 3.75 -7.10
C TRP A 17 -6.15 3.74 -6.39
N LEU A 18 -6.73 2.55 -6.13
CA LEU A 18 -7.92 2.43 -5.28
C LEU A 18 -7.60 2.83 -3.83
N LEU A 19 -6.42 2.49 -3.32
CA LEU A 19 -5.98 2.90 -1.98
C LEU A 19 -5.81 4.42 -1.89
N VAL A 20 -5.20 5.05 -2.90
CA VAL A 20 -5.07 6.53 -2.97
C VAL A 20 -6.44 7.19 -2.93
N VAL A 21 -7.38 6.72 -3.76
CA VAL A 21 -8.76 7.22 -3.75
C VAL A 21 -9.43 6.99 -2.39
N GLY A 22 -9.27 5.80 -1.81
CA GLY A 22 -9.81 5.46 -0.49
C GLY A 22 -9.30 6.39 0.61
N ILE A 23 -8.00 6.67 0.65
CA ILE A 23 -7.40 7.60 1.62
C ILE A 23 -7.98 9.01 1.46
N ILE A 24 -8.07 9.51 0.23
CA ILE A 24 -8.64 10.84 -0.05
C ILE A 24 -10.10 10.91 0.40
N LEU A 25 -10.90 9.91 0.03
CA LEU A 25 -12.31 9.85 0.42
C LEU A 25 -12.47 9.77 1.94
N SER A 26 -11.72 8.90 2.63
CA SER A 26 -11.73 8.80 4.10
C SER A 26 -11.37 10.13 4.76
N PHE A 27 -10.37 10.85 4.24
CA PHE A 27 -9.97 12.14 4.78
C PHE A 27 -11.04 13.22 4.56
N VAL A 28 -11.63 13.27 3.36
CA VAL A 28 -12.71 14.23 3.05
C VAL A 28 -13.93 13.97 3.93
N THR A 29 -14.37 12.71 4.03
CA THR A 29 -15.58 12.36 4.79
C THR A 29 -15.42 12.61 6.29
N VAL A 30 -14.25 12.37 6.88
CA VAL A 30 -14.02 12.67 8.31
C VAL A 30 -14.00 14.18 8.59
N LYS A 31 -13.50 15.01 7.65
CA LYS A 31 -13.52 16.47 7.81
C LYS A 31 -14.92 17.07 7.61
N ILE A 32 -15.75 16.45 6.78
CA ILE A 32 -17.17 16.83 6.63
C ILE A 32 -17.97 16.50 7.90
N GLY A 33 -17.74 15.31 8.48
CA GLY A 33 -18.46 14.85 9.68
C GLY A 33 -19.95 14.59 9.44
N GLY A 34 -20.72 14.46 10.53
CA GLY A 34 -22.16 14.17 10.48
C GLY A 34 -22.45 12.89 9.68
N ASN A 35 -23.43 12.94 8.78
CA ASN A 35 -23.82 11.79 7.94
C ASN A 35 -22.67 11.27 7.03
N ALA A 36 -21.61 12.06 6.80
CA ALA A 36 -20.44 11.60 6.06
C ALA A 36 -19.63 10.55 6.84
N MET A 37 -19.82 10.41 8.15
CA MET A 37 -19.15 9.38 8.96
C MET A 37 -19.53 7.96 8.55
N GLU A 38 -20.76 7.73 8.06
CA GLU A 38 -21.12 6.44 7.46
C GLU A 38 -20.25 6.11 6.25
N TRP A 39 -20.00 7.11 5.40
CA TRP A 39 -19.14 6.95 4.24
C TRP A 39 -17.67 6.78 4.64
N HIS A 40 -17.21 7.50 5.67
CA HIS A 40 -15.89 7.29 6.25
C HIS A 40 -15.68 5.82 6.64
N ALA A 41 -16.65 5.23 7.34
CA ALA A 41 -16.60 3.83 7.76
C ALA A 41 -16.62 2.87 6.57
N ARG A 42 -17.55 3.05 5.62
CA ARG A 42 -17.64 2.20 4.42
C ARG A 42 -16.36 2.23 3.60
N VAL A 43 -15.77 3.41 3.40
CA VAL A 43 -14.48 3.55 2.72
C VAL A 43 -13.37 2.91 3.54
N GLY A 44 -13.39 3.07 4.87
CA GLY A 44 -12.47 2.37 5.79
C GLY A 44 -12.51 0.85 5.62
N TYR A 45 -13.69 0.25 5.44
CA TYR A 45 -13.82 -1.19 5.18
C TYR A 45 -13.26 -1.60 3.81
N CYS A 46 -13.44 -0.77 2.78
CA CYS A 46 -12.79 -0.96 1.49
C CYS A 46 -11.27 -0.88 1.60
N VAL A 47 -10.74 0.10 2.34
CA VAL A 47 -9.31 0.25 2.60
C VAL A 47 -8.77 -0.98 3.35
N LEU A 48 -9.47 -1.46 4.37
CA LEU A 48 -9.09 -2.68 5.09
C LEU A 48 -9.03 -3.89 4.14
N THR A 49 -10.05 -4.05 3.29
CA THR A 49 -10.10 -5.11 2.26
C THR A 49 -8.88 -5.04 1.34
N LEU A 50 -8.53 -3.84 0.86
CA LEU A 50 -7.35 -3.61 0.02
C LEU A 50 -6.05 -3.94 0.74
N ILE A 51 -5.90 -3.57 2.02
CA ILE A 51 -4.70 -3.86 2.81
C ILE A 51 -4.53 -5.37 3.00
N ILE A 52 -5.59 -6.11 3.38
CA ILE A 52 -5.52 -7.57 3.50
C ILE A 52 -5.17 -8.19 2.14
N PHE A 53 -5.83 -7.73 1.06
CA PHE A 53 -5.50 -8.17 -0.30
C PHE A 53 -4.02 -7.96 -0.61
N ARG A 54 -3.47 -6.78 -0.31
CA ARG A 54 -2.07 -6.46 -0.61
C ARG A 54 -1.10 -7.31 0.19
N ILE A 55 -1.40 -7.60 1.46
CA ILE A 55 -0.59 -8.49 2.29
C ILE A 55 -0.58 -9.89 1.67
N CYS A 56 -1.74 -10.47 1.36
CA CYS A 56 -1.84 -11.78 0.71
C CYS A 56 -1.13 -11.79 -0.65
N TRP A 57 -1.40 -10.81 -1.52
CA TRP A 57 -0.75 -10.68 -2.83
C TRP A 57 0.76 -10.44 -2.72
N GLY A 58 1.23 -9.86 -1.62
CA GLY A 58 2.65 -9.72 -1.32
C GLY A 58 3.34 -11.01 -0.86
N LEU A 59 2.58 -12.09 -0.70
CA LEU A 59 3.14 -13.42 -0.43
C LEU A 59 3.07 -14.30 -1.69
N ILE A 60 1.93 -14.28 -2.39
CA ILE A 60 1.65 -15.24 -3.49
C ILE A 60 1.62 -14.61 -4.90
N GLY A 61 1.71 -13.29 -5.01
CA GLY A 61 1.57 -12.56 -6.28
C GLY A 61 2.77 -12.69 -7.23
N SER A 62 2.84 -11.76 -8.19
CA SER A 62 3.92 -11.72 -9.20
C SER A 62 5.30 -11.42 -8.59
N HIS A 63 6.37 -11.49 -9.40
CA HIS A 63 7.75 -11.36 -8.93
C HIS A 63 7.97 -10.08 -8.09
N HIS A 64 7.71 -8.90 -8.65
CA HIS A 64 7.94 -7.65 -7.91
C HIS A 64 6.83 -7.33 -6.89
N ALA A 65 5.76 -8.13 -6.86
CA ALA A 65 4.71 -8.01 -5.84
C ALA A 65 5.16 -8.52 -4.46
N ARG A 66 5.99 -9.57 -4.44
CA ARG A 66 6.26 -10.33 -3.23
C ARG A 66 7.30 -9.67 -2.34
N PHE A 67 7.01 -9.59 -1.04
CA PHE A 67 7.86 -8.92 -0.05
C PHE A 67 9.29 -9.48 -0.03
N ILE A 68 9.43 -10.79 -0.20
CA ILE A 68 10.74 -11.46 -0.21
C ILE A 68 11.72 -10.92 -1.27
N HIS A 69 11.20 -10.34 -2.35
CA HIS A 69 12.02 -9.86 -3.47
C HIS A 69 12.45 -8.41 -3.35
N PHE A 70 11.83 -7.61 -2.47
CA PHE A 70 12.13 -6.18 -2.38
C PHE A 70 12.41 -5.69 -0.96
N VAL A 71 12.02 -6.42 0.08
CA VAL A 71 12.34 -6.03 1.47
C VAL A 71 13.83 -6.27 1.72
N PRO A 72 14.61 -5.22 2.01
CA PRO A 72 16.05 -5.36 2.19
C PRO A 72 16.37 -6.06 3.51
N SER A 73 17.43 -6.86 3.52
CA SER A 73 18.07 -7.27 4.78
C SER A 73 18.74 -6.06 5.45
N PRO A 74 18.98 -6.08 6.78
CA PRO A 74 19.68 -4.99 7.46
C PRO A 74 21.03 -4.64 6.81
N LYS A 75 21.81 -5.66 6.43
CA LYS A 75 23.07 -5.50 5.69
C LYS A 75 22.85 -4.91 4.29
N GLY A 76 21.81 -5.35 3.58
CA GLY A 76 21.44 -4.81 2.27
C GLY A 76 21.07 -3.32 2.32
N LEU A 77 20.34 -2.91 3.35
CA LEU A 77 20.01 -1.51 3.58
C LEU A 77 21.26 -0.66 3.84
N LEU A 78 22.13 -1.10 4.75
CA LEU A 78 23.39 -0.39 5.06
C LEU A 78 24.31 -0.26 3.84
N ASN A 79 24.42 -1.35 3.05
CA ASN A 79 25.20 -1.31 1.81
C ASN A 79 24.61 -0.33 0.80
N TYR A 80 23.28 -0.24 0.67
CA TYR A 80 22.63 0.72 -0.21
C TYR A 80 22.87 2.16 0.24
N LEU A 81 22.70 2.45 1.54
CA LEU A 81 22.99 3.78 2.10
C LEU A 81 24.45 4.19 1.94
N SER A 82 25.36 3.21 1.96
CA SER A 82 26.80 3.44 1.72
C SER A 82 27.18 3.53 0.24
N GLY A 83 26.21 3.46 -0.68
CA GLY A 83 26.47 3.46 -2.14
C GLY A 83 27.09 2.17 -2.69
N LYS A 84 27.14 1.10 -1.88
CA LYS A 84 27.76 -0.19 -2.22
C LYS A 84 26.80 -1.21 -2.84
N ALA A 85 25.49 -0.94 -2.82
CA ALA A 85 24.47 -1.83 -3.38
C ALA A 85 23.63 -1.13 -4.45
N LYS A 86 23.22 -1.91 -5.44
CA LYS A 86 22.34 -1.50 -6.54
C LYS A 86 20.88 -1.44 -6.08
N ALA A 87 20.06 -0.69 -6.81
CA ALA A 87 18.62 -0.65 -6.57
C ALA A 87 17.92 -1.86 -7.21
N GLY A 88 16.84 -2.33 -6.58
CA GLY A 88 15.91 -3.25 -7.25
C GLY A 88 15.09 -2.51 -8.31
N LEU A 89 14.62 -3.25 -9.32
CA LEU A 89 13.81 -2.65 -10.41
C LEU A 89 12.44 -2.15 -9.92
N GLY A 90 11.84 -2.87 -8.98
CA GLY A 90 10.58 -2.50 -8.34
C GLY A 90 10.78 -1.44 -7.27
N HIS A 91 11.46 -1.80 -6.18
CA HIS A 91 11.78 -0.87 -5.10
C HIS A 91 13.29 -0.88 -4.83
N ASN A 92 13.85 0.31 -4.62
CA ASN A 92 15.10 0.41 -3.88
C ASN A 92 14.85 0.18 -2.37
N PRO A 93 15.88 -0.08 -1.56
CA PRO A 93 15.74 -0.35 -0.12
C PRO A 93 14.98 0.73 0.66
N LEU A 94 15.14 2.01 0.34
CA LEU A 94 14.38 3.09 1.00
C LEU A 94 12.90 3.10 0.57
N GLY A 95 12.63 2.86 -0.71
CA GLY A 95 11.28 2.69 -1.23
C GLY A 95 10.56 1.49 -0.59
N ALA A 96 11.28 0.39 -0.37
CA ALA A 96 10.74 -0.77 0.33
C ALA A 96 10.33 -0.45 1.77
N LEU A 97 11.14 0.29 2.52
CA LEU A 97 10.80 0.76 3.87
C LEU A 97 9.59 1.70 3.86
N SER A 98 9.48 2.58 2.87
CA SER A 98 8.31 3.46 2.70
C SER A 98 7.02 2.64 2.51
N VAL A 99 7.06 1.59 1.67
CA VAL A 99 5.91 0.68 1.49
C VAL A 99 5.52 -0.01 2.80
N LEU A 100 6.49 -0.54 3.54
CA LEU A 100 6.21 -1.22 4.82
C LEU A 100 5.60 -0.26 5.85
N ALA A 101 6.15 0.96 5.96
CA ALA A 101 5.65 1.98 6.88
C ALA A 101 4.21 2.41 6.54
N LEU A 102 3.93 2.64 5.25
CA LEU A 102 2.58 3.01 4.78
C LEU A 102 1.58 1.86 4.97
N LEU A 103 1.94 0.62 4.60
CA LEU A 103 1.05 -0.53 4.81
C LEU A 103 0.74 -0.74 6.30
N PHE A 104 1.75 -0.60 7.16
CA PHE A 104 1.56 -0.69 8.60
C PHE A 104 0.64 0.42 9.13
N SER A 105 0.94 1.68 8.81
CA SER A 105 0.16 2.82 9.33
C SER A 105 -1.28 2.82 8.79
N ILE A 106 -1.51 2.51 7.52
CA ILE A 106 -2.86 2.40 6.94
C ILE A 106 -3.61 1.19 7.51
N GLY A 107 -2.93 0.05 7.67
CA GLY A 107 -3.49 -1.12 8.33
C GLY A 107 -3.91 -0.83 9.77
N LEU A 108 -3.05 -0.15 10.53
CA LEU A 108 -3.36 0.31 11.89
C LEU A 108 -4.57 1.25 11.90
N GLN A 109 -4.62 2.22 10.97
CA GLN A 109 -5.76 3.12 10.84
C GLN A 109 -7.06 2.36 10.58
N ALA A 110 -7.06 1.44 9.62
CA ALA A 110 -8.25 0.70 9.23
C ALA A 110 -8.72 -0.27 10.33
N ILE A 111 -7.80 -0.98 10.99
CA ILE A 111 -8.12 -1.91 12.08
C ILE A 111 -8.65 -1.17 13.30
N THR A 112 -7.98 -0.10 13.74
CA THR A 112 -8.44 0.68 14.91
C THR A 112 -9.80 1.34 14.65
N GLY A 113 -10.07 1.72 13.39
CA GLY A 113 -11.37 2.26 12.97
C GLY A 113 -12.55 1.30 13.15
N LEU A 114 -12.33 -0.02 13.14
CA LEU A 114 -13.38 -1.01 13.39
C LEU A 114 -13.94 -0.94 14.82
N PHE A 115 -13.19 -0.33 15.72
CA PHE A 115 -13.51 -0.20 17.14
C PHE A 115 -13.72 1.25 17.56
N ALA A 116 -13.57 2.20 16.64
CA ALA A 116 -13.64 3.62 16.96
C ALA A 116 -15.07 4.04 17.31
N ASN A 117 -15.22 4.91 18.30
CA ASN A 117 -16.49 5.50 18.70
C ASN A 117 -16.33 7.02 18.84
N ASP A 118 -17.33 7.78 18.39
CA ASP A 118 -17.36 9.24 18.55
C ASP A 118 -18.30 9.73 19.66
N ASP A 119 -18.88 8.80 20.44
CA ASP A 119 -19.81 8.99 21.55
C ASP A 119 -21.11 9.74 21.20
N ILE A 120 -21.35 10.02 19.91
CA ILE A 120 -22.47 10.85 19.45
C ILE A 120 -23.33 10.11 18.41
N ALA A 121 -22.73 9.69 17.30
CA ALA A 121 -23.48 9.20 16.14
C ALA A 121 -22.79 8.06 15.38
N PHE A 122 -21.55 7.71 15.72
CA PHE A 122 -20.79 6.67 15.04
C PHE A 122 -20.16 5.69 16.02
N GLU A 123 -20.44 4.41 15.82
CA GLU A 123 -19.79 3.30 16.50
C GLU A 123 -19.28 2.28 15.48
N GLY A 124 -18.01 1.89 15.62
CA GLY A 124 -17.41 0.85 14.82
C GLY A 124 -18.05 -0.53 15.07
N PRO A 125 -18.08 -1.42 14.06
CA PRO A 125 -18.84 -2.68 14.11
C PRO A 125 -18.38 -3.62 15.24
N PHE A 126 -17.15 -3.48 15.71
CA PHE A 126 -16.57 -4.34 16.73
C PHE A 126 -16.39 -3.68 18.10
N ALA A 127 -16.78 -2.41 18.26
CA ALA A 127 -16.68 -1.70 19.55
C ALA A 127 -17.48 -2.42 20.66
N LYS A 128 -18.67 -2.95 20.32
CA LYS A 128 -19.54 -3.76 21.21
C LYS A 128 -18.90 -5.01 21.82
N TYR A 129 -17.79 -5.51 21.27
CA TYR A 129 -17.14 -6.76 21.71
C TYR A 129 -15.99 -6.56 22.69
N ILE A 130 -15.65 -5.31 23.04
CA ILE A 130 -14.50 -4.98 23.88
C ILE A 130 -14.89 -3.98 24.97
N SER A 131 -14.01 -3.80 25.97
CA SER A 131 -14.26 -2.86 27.07
C SER A 131 -14.22 -1.39 26.58
N SER A 132 -14.95 -0.51 27.26
CA SER A 132 -14.97 0.94 26.98
C SER A 132 -13.57 1.56 27.01
N GLY A 133 -12.72 1.19 27.98
CA GLY A 133 -11.34 1.66 28.04
C GLY A 133 -10.49 1.20 26.84
N THR A 134 -10.78 0.02 26.28
CA THR A 134 -10.13 -0.45 25.05
C THR A 134 -10.63 0.32 23.82
N VAL A 135 -11.94 0.60 23.73
CA VAL A 135 -12.54 1.45 22.69
C VAL A 135 -11.89 2.83 22.69
N GLU A 136 -11.76 3.45 23.86
CA GLU A 136 -11.14 4.78 24.01
C GLU A 136 -9.68 4.77 23.54
N LEU A 137 -8.90 3.77 23.95
CA LEU A 137 -7.52 3.59 23.51
C LEU A 137 -7.41 3.46 21.99
N LEU A 138 -8.19 2.56 21.37
CA LEU A 138 -8.15 2.33 19.92
C LEU A 138 -8.62 3.56 19.13
N THR A 139 -9.65 4.25 19.62
CA THR A 139 -10.11 5.52 19.04
C THR A 139 -9.01 6.59 19.14
N SER A 140 -8.30 6.67 20.26
CA SER A 140 -7.17 7.58 20.43
C SER A 140 -6.03 7.28 19.46
N ILE A 141 -5.68 6.00 19.29
CA ILE A 141 -4.67 5.57 18.30
C ILE A 141 -5.14 5.94 16.89
N HIS A 142 -6.40 5.69 16.54
CA HIS A 142 -6.96 6.04 15.23
C HIS A 142 -6.83 7.54 14.93
N ARG A 143 -7.17 8.40 15.90
CA ARG A 143 -7.06 9.87 15.76
C ARG A 143 -5.61 10.35 15.66
N GLN A 144 -4.70 9.75 16.44
CA GLN A 144 -3.30 10.17 16.45
C GLN A 144 -2.54 9.69 15.20
N ASN A 145 -2.82 8.47 14.74
CA ASN A 145 -2.17 7.87 13.59
C ASN A 145 -2.53 8.59 12.27
N GLU A 146 -3.64 9.33 12.19
CA GLU A 146 -3.95 10.22 11.06
C GLU A 146 -2.78 11.17 10.75
N LYS A 147 -2.21 11.81 11.78
CA LYS A 147 -1.10 12.76 11.62
C LYS A 147 0.17 12.07 11.11
N ILE A 148 0.47 10.88 11.64
CA ILE A 148 1.60 10.06 11.22
C ILE A 148 1.43 9.65 9.76
N LEU A 149 0.23 9.19 9.39
CA LEU A 149 -0.08 8.78 8.03
C LEU A 149 0.08 9.93 7.03
N ILE A 150 -0.38 11.14 7.36
CA ILE A 150 -0.18 12.34 6.53
C ILE A 150 1.32 12.60 6.31
N VAL A 151 2.13 12.57 7.38
CA VAL A 151 3.58 12.77 7.27
C VAL A 151 4.21 11.72 6.36
N LEU A 152 3.85 10.44 6.53
CA LEU A 152 4.37 9.35 5.69
C LEU A 152 4.00 9.55 4.21
N ILE A 153 2.76 9.96 3.92
CA ILE A 153 2.31 10.25 2.56
C ILE A 153 3.09 11.42 1.97
N VAL A 154 3.26 12.52 2.71
CA VAL A 154 4.02 13.69 2.23
C VAL A 154 5.47 13.31 1.94
N VAL A 155 6.13 12.59 2.85
CA VAL A 155 7.50 12.09 2.64
C VAL A 155 7.58 11.19 1.39
N HIS A 156 6.61 10.31 1.21
CA HIS A 156 6.53 9.43 0.04
C HIS A 156 6.39 10.22 -1.27
N LEU A 157 5.51 11.22 -1.33
CA LEU A 157 5.34 12.08 -2.51
C LEU A 157 6.57 12.94 -2.79
N CYS A 158 7.20 13.50 -1.75
CA CYS A 158 8.47 14.23 -1.87
C CYS A 158 9.58 13.34 -2.43
N ALA A 159 9.65 12.07 -2.01
CA ALA A 159 10.60 11.11 -2.56
C ALA A 159 10.34 10.87 -4.05
N ILE A 160 9.07 10.65 -4.46
CA ILE A 160 8.72 10.50 -5.89
C ILE A 160 9.17 11.71 -6.70
N PHE A 161 8.87 12.93 -6.21
CA PHE A 161 9.32 14.16 -6.88
C PHE A 161 10.84 14.25 -6.96
N TYR A 162 11.54 13.90 -5.88
CA TYR A 162 13.01 13.90 -5.86
C TYR A 162 13.60 12.96 -6.92
N TYR A 163 13.09 11.72 -7.01
CA TYR A 163 13.54 10.77 -8.03
C TYR A 163 13.24 11.27 -9.46
N GLN A 164 12.06 11.83 -9.68
CA GLN A 164 11.66 12.36 -10.98
C GLN A 164 12.52 13.55 -11.41
N LYS A 165 12.82 14.48 -10.50
CA LYS A 165 13.50 15.75 -10.82
C LYS A 165 15.02 15.66 -10.79
N PHE A 166 15.58 14.98 -9.77
CA PHE A 166 17.03 14.97 -9.52
C PHE A 166 17.71 13.67 -9.93
N LYS A 167 16.98 12.54 -9.92
CA LYS A 167 17.51 11.25 -10.42
C LYS A 167 17.11 10.97 -11.87
N GLY A 168 16.21 11.77 -12.44
CA GLY A 168 15.70 11.55 -13.80
C GLY A 168 14.88 10.26 -13.94
N GLU A 169 14.46 9.66 -12.82
CA GLU A 169 13.75 8.39 -12.79
C GLU A 169 12.24 8.61 -12.70
N ASN A 170 11.51 8.20 -13.73
CA ASN A 170 10.05 8.26 -13.70
C ASN A 170 9.45 7.06 -12.98
N LEU A 171 9.00 7.28 -11.74
CA LEU A 171 8.35 6.26 -10.90
C LEU A 171 6.84 6.18 -11.13
N ILE A 172 6.22 7.23 -11.69
CA ILE A 172 4.76 7.33 -11.87
C ILE A 172 4.30 6.53 -13.08
N LYS A 173 5.01 6.65 -14.22
CA LYS A 173 4.65 5.97 -15.48
C LYS A 173 4.60 4.44 -15.33
N PRO A 174 5.59 3.77 -14.69
CA PRO A 174 5.47 2.35 -14.39
C PRO A 174 4.25 2.06 -13.52
N MET A 175 3.90 2.91 -12.56
CA MET A 175 2.75 2.65 -11.69
C MET A 175 1.39 2.79 -12.40
N LEU A 176 1.35 3.50 -13.53
CA LEU A 176 0.16 3.59 -14.39
C LEU A 176 0.11 2.45 -15.42
N LEU A 177 1.22 2.24 -16.14
CA LEU A 177 1.27 1.34 -17.31
C LEU A 177 1.80 -0.07 -16.98
N GLY A 178 2.54 -0.22 -15.89
CA GLY A 178 3.19 -1.45 -15.41
C GLY A 178 4.61 -1.62 -15.87
N ASP A 179 4.94 -1.07 -17.02
CA ASP A 179 6.22 -1.28 -17.68
C ASP A 179 7.23 -0.20 -17.30
N LYS A 180 8.46 -0.64 -17.03
CA LYS A 180 9.63 0.23 -16.87
C LYS A 180 10.49 0.11 -18.11
N GLU A 181 10.82 1.26 -18.70
CA GLU A 181 11.77 1.39 -19.79
C GLU A 181 13.17 1.57 -19.21
N ILE A 182 14.10 0.73 -19.62
CA ILE A 182 15.48 0.74 -19.17
C ILE A 182 16.37 1.04 -20.37
N ASP A 183 17.13 2.12 -20.27
CA ASP A 183 18.19 2.41 -21.22
C ASP A 183 19.35 1.41 -21.01
N PRO A 184 19.94 0.84 -22.06
CA PRO A 184 21.11 -0.03 -21.94
C PRO A 184 22.24 0.56 -21.08
N SER A 185 22.42 1.89 -21.11
CA SER A 185 23.42 2.60 -20.28
C SER A 185 23.10 2.58 -18.78
N GLU A 186 21.83 2.33 -18.41
CA GLU A 186 21.31 2.37 -17.05
C GLU A 186 21.14 0.97 -16.44
N GLU A 187 21.32 -0.11 -17.22
CA GLU A 187 21.17 -1.50 -16.75
C GLU A 187 22.07 -1.81 -15.55
N THR A 188 23.26 -1.21 -15.51
CA THR A 188 24.23 -1.41 -14.43
C THR A 188 23.75 -0.87 -13.08
N LYS A 189 22.73 -0.02 -13.03
CA LYS A 189 22.15 0.51 -11.78
C LYS A 189 21.23 -0.48 -11.07
N TYR A 190 20.77 -1.51 -11.79
CA TYR A 190 19.80 -2.49 -11.29
C TYR A 190 20.45 -3.83 -10.95
N LEU A 191 19.79 -4.58 -10.07
CA LEU A 191 20.18 -5.96 -9.75
C LEU A 191 20.02 -6.85 -11.01
N PRO A 192 21.04 -7.64 -11.40
CA PRO A 192 20.95 -8.52 -12.58
C PRO A 192 19.81 -9.54 -12.50
N SER A 193 19.49 -10.00 -11.28
CA SER A 193 18.37 -10.91 -11.02
C SER A 193 17.02 -10.32 -11.42
N ASP A 194 16.85 -9.00 -11.33
CA ASP A 194 15.59 -8.33 -11.67
C ASP A 194 15.44 -8.11 -13.17
N LEU A 195 16.55 -7.92 -13.90
CA LEU A 195 16.54 -7.61 -15.34
C LEU A 195 16.00 -8.76 -16.20
N GLY A 196 15.92 -9.99 -15.67
CA GLY A 196 15.37 -11.16 -16.35
C GLY A 196 13.99 -11.61 -15.84
N GLN A 197 13.43 -10.96 -14.82
CA GLN A 197 12.27 -11.45 -14.08
C GLN A 197 11.06 -10.52 -14.22
N ALA A 198 10.49 -10.46 -15.42
CA ALA A 198 9.26 -9.71 -15.63
C ALA A 198 8.11 -10.27 -14.78
N SER A 199 7.34 -9.38 -14.15
CA SER A 199 6.14 -9.74 -13.40
C SER A 199 5.10 -10.36 -14.34
N LYS A 200 4.62 -11.57 -14.00
CA LYS A 200 3.50 -12.20 -14.70
C LYS A 200 2.24 -11.37 -14.47
N ASP A 201 1.59 -10.97 -15.55
CA ASP A 201 0.36 -10.15 -15.54
C ASP A 201 -0.67 -10.66 -16.57
N GLY A 202 -0.75 -11.99 -16.70
CA GLY A 202 -1.69 -12.65 -17.59
C GLY A 202 -3.08 -12.82 -16.96
N GLY A 203 -4.02 -13.38 -17.72
CA GLY A 203 -5.39 -13.63 -17.27
C GLY A 203 -5.46 -14.49 -15.99
N LEU A 204 -4.57 -15.48 -15.84
CA LEU A 204 -4.50 -16.31 -14.64
C LEU A 204 -4.18 -15.48 -13.38
N GLN A 205 -3.16 -14.62 -13.43
CA GLN A 205 -2.80 -13.77 -12.28
C GLN A 205 -3.94 -12.81 -11.93
N ARG A 206 -4.57 -12.21 -12.94
CA ARG A 206 -5.70 -11.29 -12.75
C ARG A 206 -6.92 -12.01 -12.16
N GLY A 207 -7.23 -13.22 -12.64
CA GLY A 207 -8.31 -14.05 -12.11
C GLY A 207 -8.07 -14.48 -10.67
N LEU A 208 -6.84 -14.90 -10.35
CA LEU A 208 -6.45 -15.22 -8.96
C LEU A 208 -6.56 -14.02 -8.03
N ALA A 209 -6.10 -12.84 -8.49
CA ALA A 209 -6.21 -11.61 -7.71
C ALA A 209 -7.67 -11.22 -7.46
N LEU A 210 -8.53 -11.32 -8.49
CA LEU A 210 -9.95 -11.02 -8.35
C LEU A 210 -10.64 -12.00 -7.39
N LEU A 211 -10.40 -13.30 -7.52
CA LEU A 211 -10.95 -14.30 -6.62
C LEU A 211 -10.53 -14.06 -5.17
N LEU A 212 -9.25 -13.75 -4.95
CA LEU A 212 -8.72 -13.41 -3.64
C LEU A 212 -9.39 -12.16 -3.06
N LEU A 213 -9.50 -11.09 -3.85
CA LEU A 213 -10.13 -9.84 -3.43
C LEU A 213 -11.62 -10.06 -3.09
N SER A 214 -12.35 -10.80 -3.92
CA SER A 214 -13.75 -11.13 -3.70
C SER A 214 -13.95 -11.95 -2.43
N LEU A 215 -13.10 -12.95 -2.19
CA LEU A 215 -13.17 -13.76 -0.98
C LEU A 215 -12.96 -12.91 0.28
N ILE A 216 -11.94 -12.03 0.28
CA ILE A 216 -11.67 -11.12 1.41
C ILE A 216 -12.86 -10.18 1.63
N ALA A 217 -13.39 -9.59 0.56
CA ALA A 217 -14.52 -8.67 0.64
C ALA A 217 -15.78 -9.33 1.21
N VAL A 218 -16.10 -10.56 0.78
CA VAL A 218 -17.25 -11.32 1.29
C VAL A 218 -17.07 -11.66 2.76
N ILE A 219 -15.89 -12.16 3.15
CA ILE A 219 -15.61 -12.50 4.55
C ILE A 219 -15.70 -11.27 5.45
N LEU A 220 -15.04 -10.16 5.08
CA LEU A 220 -15.09 -8.93 5.86
C LEU A 220 -16.51 -8.36 5.92
N GLY A 221 -17.23 -8.32 4.80
CA GLY A 221 -18.61 -7.84 4.77
C GLY A 221 -19.53 -8.66 5.68
N TYR A 222 -19.35 -9.98 5.69
CA TYR A 222 -20.07 -10.86 6.61
C TYR A 222 -19.72 -10.62 8.09
N LEU A 223 -18.44 -10.41 8.41
CA LEU A 223 -18.02 -10.14 9.79
C LEU A 223 -18.54 -8.78 10.29
N ILE A 224 -18.51 -7.75 9.45
CA ILE A 224 -18.93 -6.39 9.80
C ILE A 224 -20.46 -6.26 9.94
N SER A 225 -21.22 -7.11 9.25
CA SER A 225 -22.70 -7.07 9.28
C SER A 225 -23.33 -7.90 10.41
N ARG A 226 -22.53 -8.57 11.25
CA ARG A 226 -22.98 -9.29 12.44
C ARG A 226 -22.93 -8.43 13.70
#